data_AF-A0ABD4XDZ4-F1
#
_entry.id   AF-A0ABD4XDZ4-F1
#
_cell.length_a   1.000
_cell.length_b   1.000
_cell.length_c   1.000
_cell.angle_alpha   90.00
_cell.angle_beta   90.00
_cell.angle_gamma   90.00
#
_symmetry.space_group_name_H-M   'P 1'
#
loop_
_entity.id
_entity.type
_entity.pdbx_description
1 polymer ?
#
loop_
_entity_poly.entity_id
_entity_poly.type
_entity_poly.pdbx_seq_one_letter_code
_entity_poly.pdbx_strand_id
1 'polypeptide(L)'
;MTESQTYFSLSREDKIDALEVAASKLGRPADLLEKDIWVVWVLEALFDSALGEHLVFKGGTSLSKVYKAIDRFSEDVDLTYDIRQIIPDLIKDPDDPYPPSRSQAQKWTEAVRDRLGEWVASKVAPILSDKVKAAALPAEIRVEGDKIYLNYDAVRSGSGYVRSSVLLEFGARSTGEPAQGHEVICDLSQALPELLMPVATPRVMMAERTFWEKATAIHAYCLRGAFRGGDRYARHWYDLDRLQIVGIAARALEDKPLAQDVAKHKQHFFRETDRSGATISYAEAVSGSLCLIPEGAALEALAQDYQKMLEAGLLQSDAIAFDDLMARLMALQNQANTRPK
;
A
#
# COMPACT_ATOMS: atom_id res chain seq x y z
N MET A 1 -21.26 26.77 -24.03
CA MET A 1 -20.89 25.74 -23.05
C MET A 1 -19.88 24.86 -23.75
N THR A 2 -18.60 25.02 -23.46
CA THR A 2 -17.57 24.07 -23.91
C THR A 2 -17.91 22.74 -23.27
N GLU A 3 -18.15 21.69 -24.07
CA GLU A 3 -18.25 20.33 -23.55
C GLU A 3 -16.95 20.04 -22.80
N SER A 4 -17.04 19.78 -21.50
CA SER A 4 -15.89 19.39 -20.71
C SER A 4 -15.38 18.03 -21.23
N GLN A 5 -14.22 18.04 -21.88
CA GLN A 5 -13.61 16.83 -22.42
C GLN A 5 -13.02 15.99 -21.28
N THR A 6 -13.07 14.66 -21.43
CA THR A 6 -12.39 13.73 -20.53
C THR A 6 -11.04 13.34 -21.11
N TYR A 7 -10.06 13.02 -20.26
CA TYR A 7 -8.76 12.53 -20.71
C TYR A 7 -8.90 11.33 -21.67
N PHE A 8 -9.79 10.38 -21.38
CA PHE A 8 -9.97 9.19 -22.21
C PHE A 8 -10.60 9.50 -23.58
N SER A 9 -11.42 10.56 -23.70
CA SER A 9 -12.00 11.01 -24.97
C SER A 9 -11.03 11.77 -25.88
N LEU A 10 -9.87 12.20 -25.37
CA LEU A 10 -8.88 12.92 -26.16
C LEU A 10 -8.28 12.05 -27.29
N SER A 11 -7.90 12.71 -28.38
CA SER A 11 -7.09 12.09 -29.42
C SER A 11 -5.75 11.65 -28.86
N ARG A 12 -5.07 10.75 -29.56
CA ARG A 12 -3.76 10.27 -29.13
C ARG A 12 -2.72 11.40 -29.04
N GLU A 13 -2.78 12.38 -29.95
CA GLU A 13 -1.89 13.55 -29.97
C GLU A 13 -2.20 14.49 -28.81
N ASP A 14 -3.48 14.80 -28.56
CA ASP A 14 -3.88 15.66 -27.44
C ASP A 14 -3.53 15.05 -26.07
N LYS A 15 -3.60 13.71 -25.95
CA LYS A 15 -3.13 13.00 -24.74
C LYS A 15 -1.63 13.20 -24.52
N ILE A 16 -0.82 13.10 -25.58
CA ILE A 16 0.62 13.36 -25.48
C ILE A 16 0.85 14.80 -25.04
N ASP A 17 0.22 15.77 -25.69
CA ASP A 17 0.39 17.19 -25.37
C ASP A 17 -0.02 17.50 -23.93
N ALA A 18 -1.16 16.96 -23.47
CA ALA A 18 -1.61 17.10 -22.10
C ALA A 18 -0.58 16.54 -21.09
N LEU A 19 -0.05 15.35 -21.35
CA LEU A 19 0.96 14.72 -20.50
C LEU A 19 2.28 15.50 -20.50
N GLU A 20 2.75 16.01 -21.64
CA GLU A 20 3.99 16.78 -21.75
C GLU A 20 3.89 18.15 -21.06
N VAL A 21 2.76 18.85 -21.23
CA VAL A 21 2.47 20.10 -20.53
C VAL A 21 2.50 19.89 -19.03
N ALA A 22 1.88 18.82 -18.54
CA ALA A 22 1.87 18.50 -17.12
C ALA A 22 3.24 18.01 -16.62
N ALA A 23 3.96 17.21 -17.42
CA ALA A 23 5.30 16.75 -17.08
C ALA A 23 6.25 17.92 -16.86
N SER A 24 6.22 18.91 -17.75
CA SER A 24 7.00 20.14 -17.65
C SER A 24 6.62 20.97 -16.40
N LYS A 25 5.31 21.11 -16.11
CA LYS A 25 4.83 21.88 -14.95
C LYS A 25 5.09 21.21 -13.61
N LEU A 26 4.92 19.89 -13.53
CA LEU A 26 4.98 19.12 -12.29
C LEU A 26 6.38 18.55 -12.03
N GLY A 27 7.30 18.61 -13.00
CA GLY A 27 8.62 18.00 -12.90
C GLY A 27 8.57 16.48 -12.82
N ARG A 28 7.55 15.85 -13.42
CA ARG A 28 7.31 14.41 -13.36
C ARG A 28 7.31 13.78 -14.75
N PRO A 29 7.88 12.58 -14.93
CA PRO A 29 7.80 11.86 -16.20
C PRO A 29 6.36 11.65 -16.68
N ALA A 30 6.13 11.87 -17.98
CA ALA A 30 4.82 11.76 -18.62
C ALA A 30 4.19 10.35 -18.50
N ASP A 31 5.02 9.30 -18.57
CA ASP A 31 4.59 7.90 -18.40
C ASP A 31 4.10 7.60 -16.98
N LEU A 32 4.69 8.22 -15.95
CA LEU A 32 4.21 8.14 -14.57
C LEU A 32 2.88 8.88 -14.38
N LEU A 33 2.72 10.04 -15.03
CA LEU A 33 1.46 10.79 -15.00
C LEU A 33 0.33 10.02 -15.70
N GLU A 34 0.63 9.37 -16.83
CA GLU A 34 -0.34 8.50 -17.50
C GLU A 34 -0.73 7.31 -16.62
N LYS A 35 0.26 6.65 -15.99
CA LYS A 35 0.01 5.53 -15.08
C LYS A 35 -0.85 5.94 -13.88
N ASP A 36 -0.63 7.14 -13.34
CA ASP A 36 -1.43 7.69 -12.25
C ASP A 36 -2.91 7.82 -12.62
N ILE A 37 -3.22 8.24 -13.85
CA ILE A 37 -4.60 8.31 -14.35
C ILE A 37 -5.26 6.93 -14.29
N TRP A 38 -4.56 5.89 -14.73
CA TRP A 38 -5.05 4.51 -14.67
C TRP A 38 -5.21 4.00 -13.23
N VAL A 39 -4.32 4.38 -12.31
CA VAL A 39 -4.45 4.08 -10.87
C VAL A 39 -5.74 4.68 -10.31
N VAL A 40 -6.01 5.96 -10.59
CA VAL A 40 -7.26 6.59 -10.12
C VAL A 40 -8.48 5.97 -10.79
N TRP A 41 -8.40 5.64 -12.07
CA TRP A 41 -9.46 4.96 -12.80
C TRP A 41 -9.83 3.61 -12.18
N VAL A 42 -8.84 2.76 -11.82
CA VAL A 42 -9.17 1.47 -11.17
C VAL A 42 -9.74 1.67 -9.77
N LEU A 43 -9.29 2.67 -9.02
CA LEU A 43 -9.87 3.00 -7.73
C LEU A 43 -11.33 3.44 -7.88
N GLU A 44 -11.63 4.35 -8.81
CA GLU A 44 -13.00 4.78 -9.14
C GLU A 44 -13.85 3.57 -9.54
N ALA A 45 -13.36 2.76 -10.49
CA ALA A 45 -14.05 1.57 -10.98
C ALA A 45 -14.42 0.56 -9.88
N LEU A 46 -13.53 0.32 -8.92
CA LEU A 46 -13.74 -0.64 -7.84
C LEU A 46 -14.61 -0.07 -6.71
N PHE A 47 -14.33 1.16 -6.29
CA PHE A 47 -15.00 1.74 -5.12
C PHE A 47 -16.41 2.28 -5.44
N ASP A 48 -16.72 2.55 -6.71
CA ASP A 48 -18.09 2.82 -7.16
C ASP A 48 -18.93 1.54 -7.34
N SER A 49 -18.32 0.37 -7.21
CA SER A 49 -19.02 -0.91 -7.26
C SER A 49 -19.50 -1.35 -5.87
N ALA A 50 -20.35 -2.38 -5.82
CA ALA A 50 -20.76 -3.00 -4.57
C ALA A 50 -19.58 -3.57 -3.74
N LEU A 51 -18.42 -3.81 -4.36
CA LEU A 51 -17.22 -4.25 -3.62
C LEU A 51 -16.61 -3.12 -2.78
N GLY A 52 -16.85 -1.86 -3.13
CA GLY A 52 -16.28 -0.69 -2.45
C GLY A 52 -16.64 -0.61 -0.96
N GLU A 53 -17.78 -1.18 -0.56
CA GLU A 53 -18.20 -1.25 0.84
C GLU A 53 -17.25 -2.09 1.70
N HIS A 54 -16.65 -3.14 1.14
CA HIS A 54 -15.80 -4.10 1.86
C HIS A 54 -14.35 -4.13 1.40
N LEU A 55 -13.99 -3.27 0.44
CA LEU A 55 -12.62 -3.02 0.02
C LEU A 55 -12.01 -1.89 0.84
N VAL A 56 -10.71 -2.00 1.11
CA VAL A 56 -9.91 -0.94 1.70
C VAL A 56 -8.60 -0.80 0.94
N PHE A 57 -8.33 0.43 0.48
CA PHE A 57 -7.07 0.84 -0.13
C PHE A 57 -6.00 1.08 0.94
N LYS A 58 -4.82 0.50 0.76
CA LYS A 58 -3.75 0.52 1.77
C LYS A 58 -2.36 0.59 1.11
N GLY A 59 -1.33 0.37 1.91
CA GLY A 59 0.04 0.22 1.42
C GLY A 59 0.71 1.53 1.04
N GLY A 60 1.81 1.44 0.30
CA GLY A 60 2.64 2.60 -0.05
C GLY A 60 1.90 3.65 -0.87
N THR A 61 1.06 3.20 -1.80
CA THR A 61 0.33 4.09 -2.72
C THR A 61 -0.74 4.89 -2.00
N SER A 62 -1.38 4.33 -0.98
CA SER A 62 -2.28 5.12 -0.12
C SER A 62 -1.53 6.20 0.66
N LEU A 63 -0.33 5.88 1.19
CA LEU A 63 0.50 6.84 1.91
C LEU A 63 0.97 7.99 1.01
N SER A 64 1.36 7.71 -0.23
CA SER A 64 1.83 8.74 -1.16
C SER A 64 0.67 9.54 -1.76
N LYS A 65 -0.40 8.87 -2.18
CA LYS A 65 -1.47 9.52 -2.96
C LYS A 65 -2.50 10.24 -2.10
N VAL A 66 -2.88 9.65 -0.97
CA VAL A 66 -3.92 10.16 -0.06
C VAL A 66 -3.30 11.01 1.04
N TYR A 67 -2.37 10.43 1.79
CA TYR A 67 -1.79 11.11 2.96
C TYR A 67 -0.65 12.07 2.61
N LYS A 68 -0.15 12.05 1.37
CA LYS A 68 1.04 12.78 0.91
C LYS A 68 2.22 12.61 1.89
N ALA A 69 2.28 11.44 2.52
CA ALA A 69 3.16 11.18 3.65
C ALA A 69 4.50 10.61 3.21
N ILE A 70 4.55 9.95 2.05
CA ILE A 70 5.78 9.44 1.46
C ILE A 70 5.91 9.98 0.04
N ASP A 71 7.14 10.32 -0.36
CA ASP A 71 7.42 10.91 -1.66
C ASP A 71 8.26 9.96 -2.51
N ARG A 72 7.68 8.79 -2.76
CA ARG A 72 8.18 7.82 -3.74
C ARG A 72 7.03 7.29 -4.56
N PHE A 73 7.24 7.16 -5.86
CA PHE A 73 6.21 6.65 -6.75
C PHE A 73 5.91 5.20 -6.37
N SER A 74 4.63 4.90 -6.22
CA SER A 74 4.15 3.56 -5.89
C SER A 74 3.15 3.21 -6.96
N GLU A 75 3.55 2.26 -7.77
CA GLU A 75 2.92 1.95 -9.06
C GLU A 75 1.86 0.85 -8.94
N ASP A 76 1.82 0.21 -7.78
CA ASP A 76 0.94 -0.90 -7.41
C ASP A 76 -0.21 -0.39 -6.53
N VAL A 77 -1.37 -1.03 -6.60
CA VAL A 77 -2.53 -0.71 -5.75
C VAL A 77 -2.73 -1.87 -4.78
N ASP A 78 -2.34 -1.65 -3.52
CA ASP A 78 -2.57 -2.62 -2.44
C ASP A 78 -4.00 -2.49 -1.90
N LEU A 79 -4.78 -3.56 -2.00
CA LEU A 79 -6.16 -3.62 -1.51
C LEU A 79 -6.29 -4.74 -0.48
N THR A 80 -7.13 -4.53 0.53
CA THR A 80 -7.63 -5.64 1.35
C THR A 80 -9.14 -5.72 1.23
N TYR A 81 -9.65 -6.91 0.98
CA TYR A 81 -11.06 -7.23 1.12
C TYR A 81 -11.32 -7.74 2.54
N ASP A 82 -12.46 -7.38 3.11
CA ASP A 82 -12.82 -7.75 4.46
C ASP A 82 -12.86 -9.28 4.64
N ILE A 83 -12.08 -9.79 5.59
CA ILE A 83 -12.01 -11.23 5.90
C ILE A 83 -13.39 -11.82 6.24
N ARG A 84 -14.30 -11.02 6.80
CA ARG A 84 -15.68 -11.43 7.11
C ARG A 84 -16.47 -11.81 5.87
N GLN A 85 -16.10 -11.26 4.71
CA GLN A 85 -16.78 -11.50 3.45
C GLN A 85 -16.17 -12.66 2.66
N ILE A 86 -14.90 -13.00 2.91
CA ILE A 86 -14.22 -14.10 2.19
C ILE A 86 -14.40 -15.46 2.88
N ILE A 87 -14.44 -15.47 4.22
CA ILE A 87 -14.63 -16.69 5.03
C ILE A 87 -15.75 -16.54 6.08
N PRO A 88 -16.96 -16.11 5.70
CA PRO A 88 -18.06 -15.89 6.64
C PRO A 88 -18.43 -17.16 7.43
N ASP A 89 -18.29 -18.34 6.81
CA ASP A 89 -18.56 -19.65 7.41
C ASP A 89 -17.57 -20.05 8.51
N LEU A 90 -16.39 -19.42 8.57
CA LEU A 90 -15.37 -19.70 9.57
C LEU A 90 -15.39 -18.72 10.74
N ILE A 91 -16.03 -17.56 10.58
CA ILE A 91 -16.11 -16.49 11.57
C ILE A 91 -17.41 -16.65 12.36
N LYS A 92 -17.29 -16.95 13.65
CA LYS A 92 -18.44 -17.15 14.55
C LYS A 92 -19.01 -15.84 15.07
N ASP A 93 -18.12 -14.88 15.32
CA ASP A 93 -18.45 -13.57 15.86
C ASP A 93 -17.90 -12.50 14.89
N PRO A 94 -18.76 -11.78 14.15
CA PRO A 94 -18.35 -10.71 13.26
C PRO A 94 -17.65 -9.53 13.97
N ASP A 95 -17.89 -9.36 15.28
CA ASP A 95 -17.29 -8.30 16.10
C ASP A 95 -15.91 -8.71 16.65
N ASP A 96 -15.61 -10.02 16.71
CA ASP A 96 -14.29 -10.57 17.01
C ASP A 96 -13.83 -11.53 15.88
N PRO A 97 -13.48 -11.00 14.68
CA PRO A 97 -13.12 -11.79 13.51
C PRO A 97 -11.69 -12.34 13.61
N TYR A 98 -11.39 -13.02 14.72
CA TYR A 98 -10.10 -13.64 15.00
C TYR A 98 -10.24 -15.14 15.28
N PRO A 99 -9.27 -15.94 14.82
CA PRO A 99 -9.30 -17.38 15.05
C PRO A 99 -9.00 -17.68 16.54
N PRO A 100 -9.75 -18.58 17.19
CA PRO A 100 -9.61 -18.85 18.63
C PRO A 100 -8.33 -19.63 18.99
N SER A 101 -7.61 -20.16 18.00
CA SER A 101 -6.39 -20.94 18.23
C SER A 101 -5.43 -20.86 17.04
N ARG A 102 -4.19 -21.31 17.26
CA ARG A 102 -3.16 -21.37 16.22
C ARG A 102 -3.55 -22.28 15.05
N SER A 103 -4.17 -23.42 15.32
CA SER A 103 -4.62 -24.33 14.26
C SER A 103 -5.77 -23.72 13.45
N GLN A 104 -6.67 -22.99 14.09
CA GLN A 104 -7.71 -22.24 13.37
C GLN A 104 -7.12 -21.09 12.56
N ALA A 105 -6.09 -20.39 13.05
CA ALA A 105 -5.44 -19.33 12.28
C ALA A 105 -4.80 -19.85 10.99
N GLN A 106 -4.17 -21.02 11.05
CA GLN A 106 -3.64 -21.71 9.87
C GLN A 106 -4.79 -22.08 8.90
N LYS A 107 -5.86 -22.69 9.41
CA LYS A 107 -7.05 -23.05 8.61
C LYS A 107 -7.68 -21.83 7.93
N TRP A 108 -7.80 -20.70 8.63
CA TRP A 108 -8.34 -19.47 8.08
C TRP A 108 -7.42 -18.90 6.99
N THR A 109 -6.11 -18.92 7.22
CA THR A 109 -5.12 -18.45 6.23
C THR A 109 -5.18 -19.28 4.94
N GLU A 110 -5.30 -20.60 5.06
CA GLU A 110 -5.47 -21.51 3.92
C GLU A 110 -6.79 -21.24 3.20
N ALA A 111 -7.91 -21.15 3.93
CA ALA A 111 -9.21 -20.85 3.34
C ALA A 111 -9.24 -19.49 2.61
N VAL A 112 -8.61 -18.45 3.18
CA VAL A 112 -8.45 -17.14 2.53
C VAL A 112 -7.67 -17.30 1.23
N ARG A 113 -6.49 -17.93 1.26
CA ARG A 113 -5.64 -18.11 0.08
C ARG A 113 -6.38 -18.85 -1.03
N ASP A 114 -7.09 -19.92 -0.68
CA ASP A 114 -7.77 -20.78 -1.65
C ASP A 114 -9.00 -20.10 -2.27
N ARG A 115 -9.68 -19.20 -1.53
CA ARG A 115 -10.87 -18.48 -2.01
C ARG A 115 -10.57 -17.15 -2.68
N LEU A 116 -9.47 -16.48 -2.30
CA LEU A 116 -9.17 -15.13 -2.75
C LEU A 116 -8.94 -15.07 -4.25
N GLY A 117 -8.19 -16.01 -4.83
CA GLY A 117 -7.94 -16.03 -6.27
C GLY A 117 -9.22 -16.21 -7.10
N GLU A 118 -10.09 -17.13 -6.67
CA GLU A 118 -11.40 -17.32 -7.31
C GLU A 118 -12.30 -16.10 -7.16
N TRP A 119 -12.29 -15.43 -5.99
CA TRP A 119 -13.01 -14.19 -5.77
C TRP A 119 -12.49 -13.06 -6.68
N VAL A 120 -11.17 -12.90 -6.81
CA VAL A 120 -10.55 -11.92 -7.73
C VAL A 120 -10.99 -12.21 -9.18
N ALA A 121 -10.92 -13.46 -9.62
CA ALA A 121 -11.28 -13.86 -10.98
C ALA A 121 -12.77 -13.72 -11.29
N SER A 122 -13.66 -14.07 -10.34
CA SER A 122 -15.10 -14.16 -10.57
C SER A 122 -15.89 -12.90 -10.16
N LYS A 123 -15.34 -12.04 -9.29
CA LYS A 123 -16.01 -10.84 -8.78
C LYS A 123 -15.32 -9.55 -9.19
N VAL A 124 -14.00 -9.46 -9.07
CA VAL A 124 -13.27 -8.21 -9.32
C VAL A 124 -12.99 -8.01 -10.80
N ALA A 125 -12.39 -9.01 -11.45
CA ALA A 125 -11.97 -8.90 -12.84
C ALA A 125 -13.13 -8.60 -13.82
N PRO A 126 -14.36 -9.15 -13.64
CA PRO A 126 -15.49 -8.79 -14.49
C PRO A 126 -15.89 -7.32 -14.37
N ILE A 127 -15.89 -6.74 -13.16
CA ILE A 127 -16.23 -5.32 -12.95
C ILE A 127 -15.29 -4.41 -13.74
N LEU A 128 -13.99 -4.67 -13.64
CA LEU A 128 -12.98 -3.90 -14.38
C LEU A 128 -13.10 -4.13 -15.89
N SER A 129 -13.26 -5.38 -16.32
CA SER A 129 -13.37 -5.74 -17.74
C SER A 129 -14.61 -5.11 -18.39
N ASP A 130 -15.74 -5.11 -17.70
CA ASP A 130 -17.00 -4.56 -18.18
C ASP A 130 -16.91 -3.04 -18.28
N LYS A 131 -16.29 -2.37 -17.30
CA LYS A 131 -16.04 -0.92 -17.36
C LYS A 131 -15.07 -0.54 -18.49
N VAL A 132 -13.99 -1.30 -18.69
CA VAL A 132 -13.07 -1.12 -19.82
C VAL A 132 -13.83 -1.23 -21.16
N LYS A 133 -14.62 -2.29 -21.34
CA LYS A 133 -15.40 -2.52 -22.56
C LYS A 133 -16.46 -1.45 -22.79
N ALA A 134 -17.22 -1.10 -21.76
CA ALA A 134 -18.31 -0.12 -21.85
C ALA A 134 -17.80 1.28 -22.27
N ALA A 135 -16.61 1.66 -21.82
CA ALA A 135 -15.96 2.92 -22.17
C ALA A 135 -15.03 2.82 -23.38
N ALA A 136 -14.96 1.64 -24.05
CA ALA A 136 -14.06 1.37 -25.17
C ALA A 136 -12.60 1.78 -24.89
N LEU A 137 -12.13 1.53 -23.67
CA LEU A 137 -10.79 1.90 -23.24
C LEU A 137 -9.74 0.96 -23.84
N PRO A 138 -8.56 1.48 -24.23
CA PRO A 138 -7.47 0.67 -24.79
C PRO A 138 -6.69 -0.01 -23.66
N ALA A 139 -7.36 -0.92 -22.96
CA ALA A 139 -6.80 -1.67 -21.85
C ALA A 139 -7.35 -3.09 -21.78
N GLU A 140 -6.61 -3.97 -21.12
CA GLU A 140 -6.96 -5.37 -20.91
C GLU A 140 -6.71 -5.77 -19.46
N ILE A 141 -7.62 -6.59 -18.92
CA ILE A 141 -7.55 -7.12 -17.57
C ILE A 141 -6.98 -8.53 -17.61
N ARG A 142 -5.89 -8.75 -16.88
CA ARG A 142 -5.26 -10.06 -16.72
C ARG A 142 -5.19 -10.45 -15.25
N VAL A 143 -5.64 -11.66 -14.94
CA VAL A 143 -5.69 -12.18 -13.56
C VAL A 143 -4.54 -13.17 -13.34
N GLU A 144 -3.85 -13.05 -12.21
CA GLU A 144 -2.85 -14.01 -11.75
C GLU A 144 -3.04 -14.26 -10.24
N GLY A 145 -3.82 -15.27 -9.87
CA GLY A 145 -4.09 -15.59 -8.47
C GLY A 145 -4.84 -14.44 -7.77
N ASP A 146 -4.22 -13.89 -6.73
CA ASP A 146 -4.73 -12.74 -5.96
C ASP A 146 -4.34 -11.38 -6.56
N LYS A 147 -3.88 -11.36 -7.81
CA LYS A 147 -3.42 -10.16 -8.51
C LYS A 147 -4.23 -9.89 -9.77
N ILE A 148 -4.43 -8.62 -10.08
CA ILE A 148 -4.92 -8.15 -11.37
C ILE A 148 -3.89 -7.21 -11.98
N TYR A 149 -3.62 -7.39 -13.27
CA TYR A 149 -2.89 -6.44 -14.09
C TYR A 149 -3.87 -5.77 -15.03
N LEU A 150 -4.01 -4.44 -14.93
CA LEU A 150 -4.63 -3.64 -15.98
C LEU A 150 -3.50 -3.20 -16.91
N ASN A 151 -3.38 -3.86 -18.05
CA ASN A 151 -2.43 -3.48 -19.10
C ASN A 151 -3.12 -2.46 -20.00
N TYR A 152 -2.48 -1.32 -20.28
CA TYR A 152 -3.05 -0.29 -21.13
C TYR A 152 -2.11 0.07 -22.27
N ASP A 153 -2.68 0.50 -23.40
CA ASP A 153 -1.91 1.00 -24.53
C ASP A 153 -1.40 2.41 -24.18
N ALA A 154 -0.17 2.50 -23.71
CA ALA A 154 0.41 3.79 -23.34
C ALA A 154 0.53 4.71 -24.56
N VAL A 155 0.16 5.97 -24.37
CA VAL A 155 0.35 6.99 -25.40
C VAL A 155 1.83 7.34 -25.59
N ARG A 156 2.73 6.90 -24.70
CA ARG A 156 4.16 6.92 -24.98
C ARG A 156 4.82 5.68 -24.39
N SER A 157 5.73 5.08 -25.14
CA SER A 157 6.68 4.13 -24.57
C SER A 157 7.63 4.95 -23.68
N GLY A 158 7.58 4.73 -22.37
CA GLY A 158 8.55 5.33 -21.43
C GLY A 158 9.97 4.86 -21.70
N SER A 159 10.92 5.20 -20.82
CA SER A 159 12.33 4.79 -20.90
C SER A 159 12.59 3.26 -20.82
N GLY A 160 11.52 2.45 -20.79
CA GLY A 160 11.54 1.00 -20.57
C GLY A 160 11.47 0.59 -19.09
N TYR A 161 11.57 1.55 -18.16
CA TYR A 161 11.58 1.28 -16.72
C TYR A 161 10.17 1.12 -16.13
N VAL A 162 9.20 1.89 -16.63
CA VAL A 162 7.79 1.84 -16.19
C VAL A 162 7.00 0.97 -17.15
N ARG A 163 6.38 -0.09 -16.64
CA ARG A 163 5.45 -0.91 -17.42
C ARG A 163 4.11 -0.18 -17.56
N SER A 164 3.54 -0.21 -18.75
CA SER A 164 2.17 0.24 -19.09
C SER A 164 1.12 -0.71 -18.50
N SER A 165 1.22 -0.93 -17.19
CA SER A 165 0.41 -1.86 -16.43
C SER A 165 0.27 -1.38 -15.00
N VAL A 166 -0.96 -1.33 -14.50
CA VAL A 166 -1.26 -1.13 -13.07
C VAL A 166 -1.45 -2.50 -12.45
N LEU A 167 -0.63 -2.83 -11.45
CA LEU A 167 -0.80 -4.04 -10.66
C LEU A 167 -1.69 -3.74 -9.46
N LEU A 168 -2.74 -4.52 -9.29
CA LEU A 168 -3.60 -4.54 -8.11
C LEU A 168 -3.28 -5.82 -7.34
N GLU A 169 -2.85 -5.67 -6.09
CA GLU A 169 -2.61 -6.79 -5.18
C GLU A 169 -3.72 -6.86 -4.13
N PHE A 170 -4.40 -8.00 -4.05
CA PHE A 170 -5.49 -8.21 -3.09
C PHE A 170 -5.01 -9.05 -1.91
N GLY A 171 -5.32 -8.59 -0.70
CA GLY A 171 -5.27 -9.40 0.52
C GLY A 171 -6.68 -9.58 1.10
N ALA A 172 -6.87 -10.57 1.96
CA ALA A 172 -8.13 -10.73 2.69
C ALA A 172 -7.95 -11.36 4.09
N ARG A 173 -6.82 -11.04 4.74
CA ARG A 173 -6.51 -11.50 6.11
C ARG A 173 -6.83 -10.46 7.18
N SER A 174 -7.42 -9.32 6.81
CA SER A 174 -7.81 -8.24 7.72
C SER A 174 -9.19 -7.71 7.36
N THR A 175 -9.87 -7.09 8.32
CA THR A 175 -11.10 -6.30 8.06
C THR A 175 -10.80 -5.01 7.29
N GLY A 176 -9.55 -4.53 7.32
CA GLY A 176 -9.12 -3.27 6.72
C GLY A 176 -9.36 -2.03 7.60
N GLU A 177 -10.04 -2.19 8.73
CA GLU A 177 -10.42 -1.10 9.64
C GLU A 177 -9.31 -0.74 10.64
N PRO A 178 -9.19 0.50 11.13
CA PRO A 178 -10.00 1.64 10.75
C PRO A 178 -9.61 2.15 9.36
N ALA A 179 -10.64 2.53 8.60
CA ALA A 179 -10.52 3.11 7.26
C ALA A 179 -11.50 4.25 7.10
N GLN A 180 -11.14 5.26 6.32
CA GLN A 180 -11.94 6.47 6.09
C GLN A 180 -12.09 6.73 4.59
N GLY A 181 -13.21 7.34 4.18
CA GLY A 181 -13.39 7.78 2.80
C GLY A 181 -12.47 8.95 2.49
N HIS A 182 -11.71 8.87 1.39
CA HIS A 182 -10.88 9.97 0.92
C HIS A 182 -11.09 10.17 -0.57
N GLU A 183 -11.21 11.42 -1.01
CA GLU A 183 -11.14 11.75 -2.42
C GLU A 183 -9.71 11.55 -2.94
N VAL A 184 -9.59 10.91 -4.10
CA VAL A 184 -8.33 10.64 -4.79
C VAL A 184 -8.46 11.15 -6.22
N ILE A 185 -7.64 12.14 -6.54
CA ILE A 185 -7.56 12.76 -7.87
C ILE A 185 -6.27 12.40 -8.60
N CYS A 186 -6.29 12.55 -9.92
CA CYS A 186 -5.10 12.39 -10.75
C CYS A 186 -4.12 13.54 -10.49
N ASP A 187 -2.82 13.26 -10.46
CA ASP A 187 -1.80 14.30 -10.29
C ASP A 187 -1.80 15.28 -11.47
N LEU A 188 -2.15 14.79 -12.67
CA LEU A 188 -2.33 15.58 -13.89
C LEU A 188 -3.38 16.70 -13.72
N SER A 189 -4.40 16.51 -12.86
CA SER A 189 -5.45 17.50 -12.62
C SER A 189 -4.93 18.82 -12.04
N GLN A 190 -3.77 18.80 -11.36
CA GLN A 190 -3.14 20.02 -10.84
C GLN A 190 -2.59 20.91 -11.97
N ALA A 191 -2.14 20.31 -13.07
CA ALA A 191 -1.56 21.03 -14.21
C ALA A 191 -2.61 21.44 -15.24
N LEU A 192 -3.72 20.69 -15.32
CA LEU A 192 -4.79 20.81 -16.31
C LEU A 192 -6.17 20.72 -15.63
N PRO A 193 -6.60 21.75 -14.88
CA PRO A 193 -7.85 21.71 -14.10
C PRO A 193 -9.12 21.68 -14.96
N GLU A 194 -9.02 22.07 -16.24
CA GLU A 194 -10.17 22.07 -17.18
C GLU A 194 -10.41 20.71 -17.84
N LEU A 195 -9.43 19.79 -17.76
CA LEU A 195 -9.53 18.45 -18.33
C LEU A 195 -10.14 17.50 -17.30
N LEU A 196 -11.29 16.90 -17.63
CA LEU A 196 -11.93 15.95 -16.72
C LEU A 196 -11.13 14.65 -16.67
N MET A 197 -10.92 14.16 -15.45
CA MET A 197 -10.16 12.95 -15.17
C MET A 197 -10.93 12.12 -14.14
N PRO A 198 -10.61 10.81 -14.02
CA PRO A 198 -11.14 9.97 -12.96
C PRO A 198 -10.96 10.61 -11.59
N VAL A 199 -11.98 10.47 -10.74
CA VAL A 199 -11.95 10.85 -9.32
C VAL A 199 -12.52 9.69 -8.53
N ALA A 200 -11.77 9.17 -7.57
CA ALA A 200 -12.21 8.05 -6.75
C ALA A 200 -12.47 8.50 -5.31
N THR A 201 -13.41 7.85 -4.62
CA THR A 201 -13.61 8.03 -3.17
C THR A 201 -13.38 6.73 -2.39
N PRO A 202 -12.17 6.14 -2.43
CA PRO A 202 -11.91 4.88 -1.75
C PRO A 202 -12.03 4.98 -0.23
N ARG A 203 -12.39 3.86 0.41
CA ARG A 203 -12.09 3.64 1.83
C ARG A 203 -10.59 3.38 1.95
N VAL A 204 -9.88 4.24 2.67
CA VAL A 204 -8.41 4.17 2.82
C VAL A 204 -8.07 3.83 4.26
N MET A 205 -7.19 2.84 4.45
CA MET A 205 -6.69 2.45 5.77
C MET A 205 -5.99 3.64 6.44
N MET A 206 -6.35 3.91 7.70
CA MET A 206 -5.72 5.01 8.46
C MET A 206 -4.19 4.87 8.46
N ALA A 207 -3.50 6.01 8.30
CA ALA A 207 -2.06 6.03 8.21
C ALA A 207 -1.38 5.57 9.51
N GLU A 208 -2.02 5.80 10.66
CA GLU A 208 -1.59 5.32 11.99
C GLU A 208 -1.62 3.79 12.08
N ARG A 209 -2.62 3.15 11.47
CA ARG A 209 -2.65 1.68 11.36
C ARG A 209 -1.52 1.20 10.47
N THR A 210 -1.33 1.85 9.32
CA THR A 210 -0.23 1.53 8.39
C THR A 210 1.15 1.71 9.04
N PHE A 211 1.32 2.74 9.88
CA PHE A 211 2.52 2.95 10.70
C PHE A 211 2.80 1.72 11.57
N TRP A 212 1.82 1.25 12.35
CA TRP A 212 2.01 0.08 13.20
C TRP A 212 2.19 -1.21 12.40
N GLU A 213 1.53 -1.37 11.25
CA GLU A 213 1.74 -2.54 10.36
C GLU A 213 3.20 -2.61 9.86
N LYS A 214 3.82 -1.45 9.58
CA LYS A 214 5.23 -1.33 9.19
C LYS A 214 6.18 -1.48 10.38
N ALA A 215 5.94 -0.79 11.48
CA ALA A 215 6.78 -0.82 12.68
C ALA A 215 6.88 -2.24 13.28
N THR A 216 5.77 -2.98 13.32
CA THR A 216 5.79 -4.36 13.81
C THR A 216 6.44 -5.34 12.83
N ALA A 217 6.37 -5.08 11.51
CA ALA A 217 7.12 -5.86 10.51
C ALA A 217 8.64 -5.62 10.64
N ILE A 218 9.05 -4.37 10.84
CA ILE A 218 10.43 -3.99 11.10
C ILE A 218 10.95 -4.65 12.39
N HIS A 219 10.16 -4.59 13.47
CA HIS A 219 10.50 -5.25 14.73
C HIS A 219 10.72 -6.76 14.54
N ALA A 220 9.83 -7.44 13.80
CA ALA A 220 10.00 -8.84 13.50
C ALA A 220 11.31 -9.11 12.73
N TYR A 221 11.64 -8.26 11.75
CA TYR A 221 12.92 -8.35 11.02
C TYR A 221 14.12 -8.18 11.95
N CYS A 222 14.13 -7.17 12.81
CA CYS A 222 15.25 -6.89 13.71
C CYS A 222 15.54 -8.08 14.63
N LEU A 223 14.50 -8.67 15.23
CA LEU A 223 14.65 -9.81 16.14
C LEU A 223 15.00 -11.12 15.43
N ARG A 224 14.55 -11.29 14.19
CA ARG A 224 14.83 -12.48 13.38
C ARG A 224 16.19 -12.41 12.67
N GLY A 225 16.64 -11.22 12.30
CA GLY A 225 17.85 -10.99 11.49
C GLY A 225 17.71 -11.30 10.00
N ALA A 226 16.49 -11.56 9.51
CA ALA A 226 16.23 -11.82 8.10
C ALA A 226 14.77 -11.47 7.75
N PHE A 227 14.52 -11.03 6.52
CA PHE A 227 13.17 -10.72 6.05
C PHE A 227 12.53 -11.95 5.41
N ARG A 228 11.27 -12.22 5.73
CA ARG A 228 10.42 -13.14 4.97
C ARG A 228 9.57 -12.31 4.01
N GLY A 229 9.81 -12.42 2.71
CA GLY A 229 9.00 -11.69 1.71
C GLY A 229 9.77 -11.16 0.51
N GLY A 230 11.06 -11.51 0.35
CA GLY A 230 11.87 -11.10 -0.80
C GLY A 230 12.70 -9.84 -0.55
N ASP A 231 13.27 -9.32 -1.63
CA ASP A 231 14.15 -8.15 -1.65
C ASP A 231 13.35 -6.84 -1.58
N ARG A 232 14.02 -5.68 -1.35
CA ARG A 232 13.41 -4.33 -1.29
C ARG A 232 12.58 -4.02 -0.04
N TYR A 233 13.06 -4.46 1.13
CA TYR A 233 12.41 -4.23 2.42
C TYR A 233 12.87 -2.93 3.10
N ALA A 234 13.99 -2.32 2.69
CA ALA A 234 14.47 -1.05 3.23
C ALA A 234 13.45 0.10 3.07
N ARG A 235 12.54 -0.01 2.08
CA ARG A 235 11.40 0.91 1.91
C ARG A 235 10.55 1.07 3.16
N HIS A 236 10.46 0.03 4.01
CA HIS A 236 9.69 0.12 5.25
C HIS A 236 10.30 1.10 6.25
N TRP A 237 11.65 1.16 6.33
CA TRP A 237 12.37 2.10 7.19
C TRP A 237 12.20 3.53 6.67
N TYR A 238 12.38 3.74 5.36
CA TYR A 238 12.15 5.04 4.74
C TYR A 238 10.72 5.53 4.99
N ASP A 239 9.71 4.68 4.74
CA ASP A 239 8.31 5.05 4.96
C ASP A 239 8.04 5.44 6.43
N LEU A 240 8.63 4.74 7.42
CA LEU A 240 8.46 5.11 8.83
C LEU A 240 9.04 6.49 9.17
N ASP A 241 10.24 6.81 8.68
CA ASP A 241 10.84 8.13 8.88
C ASP A 241 9.97 9.22 8.25
N ARG A 242 9.45 8.97 7.05
CA ARG A 242 8.53 9.90 6.39
C ARG A 242 7.22 10.09 7.18
N LEU A 243 6.62 9.02 7.69
CA LEU A 243 5.44 9.06 8.56
C LEU A 243 5.71 9.81 9.87
N GLN A 244 6.93 9.73 10.40
CA GLN A 244 7.36 10.48 11.58
C GLN A 244 7.43 11.98 11.28
N ILE A 245 8.03 12.38 10.16
CA ILE A 245 8.19 13.79 9.77
C ILE A 245 6.85 14.51 9.64
N VAL A 246 5.84 13.84 9.06
CA VAL A 246 4.50 14.43 8.88
C VAL A 246 3.58 14.27 10.11
N GLY A 247 4.13 13.84 11.25
CA GLY A 247 3.40 13.74 12.53
C GLY A 247 2.44 12.56 12.66
N ILE A 248 2.41 11.62 11.70
CA ILE A 248 1.58 10.41 11.80
C ILE A 248 2.09 9.48 12.89
N ALA A 249 3.42 9.33 13.02
CA ALA A 249 3.99 8.48 14.06
C ALA A 249 3.58 8.93 15.47
N ALA A 250 3.58 10.24 15.74
CA ALA A 250 3.17 10.78 17.04
C ALA A 250 1.72 10.39 17.40
N ARG A 251 0.77 10.61 16.46
CA ARG A 251 -0.63 10.20 16.62
C ARG A 251 -0.78 8.70 16.82
N ALA A 252 -0.03 7.89 16.04
CA ALA A 252 -0.06 6.44 16.15
C ALA A 252 0.46 5.95 17.50
N LEU A 253 1.47 6.60 18.08
CA LEU A 253 2.01 6.27 19.39
C LEU A 253 1.06 6.63 20.54
N GLU A 254 0.19 7.62 20.37
CA GLU A 254 -0.84 8.01 21.33
C GLU A 254 -2.04 7.04 21.33
N ASP A 255 -2.42 6.51 20.17
CA ASP A 255 -3.53 5.56 20.01
C ASP A 255 -3.14 4.12 20.42
N LYS A 256 -3.13 3.88 21.73
CA LYS A 256 -2.82 2.56 22.31
C LYS A 256 -3.79 1.45 21.90
N PRO A 257 -5.12 1.67 21.84
CA PRO A 257 -6.05 0.67 21.34
C PRO A 257 -5.70 0.22 19.92
N LEU A 258 -5.46 1.15 18.99
CA LEU A 258 -5.09 0.81 17.62
C LEU A 258 -3.79 0.00 17.54
N ALA A 259 -2.80 0.38 18.35
CA ALA A 259 -1.54 -0.35 18.43
C ALA A 259 -1.74 -1.82 18.88
N GLN A 260 -2.57 -2.02 19.90
CA GLN A 260 -2.93 -3.34 20.42
C GLN A 260 -3.72 -4.17 19.38
N ASP A 261 -4.63 -3.55 18.64
CA ASP A 261 -5.39 -4.23 17.59
C ASP A 261 -4.49 -4.72 16.44
N VAL A 262 -3.52 -3.90 16.03
CA VAL A 262 -2.51 -4.31 15.05
C VAL A 262 -1.64 -5.44 15.60
N ALA A 263 -1.23 -5.37 16.87
CA ALA A 263 -0.46 -6.43 17.51
C ALA A 263 -1.24 -7.76 17.58
N LYS A 264 -2.51 -7.71 17.97
CA LYS A 264 -3.42 -8.87 17.97
C LYS A 264 -3.51 -9.47 16.57
N HIS A 265 -3.76 -8.64 15.56
CA HIS A 265 -3.84 -9.07 14.16
C HIS A 265 -2.57 -9.77 13.67
N LYS A 266 -1.41 -9.16 13.90
CA LYS A 266 -0.11 -9.75 13.56
C LYS A 266 0.12 -11.07 14.29
N GLN A 267 -0.27 -11.16 15.56
CA GLN A 267 -0.10 -12.37 16.37
C GLN A 267 -0.87 -13.58 15.81
N HIS A 268 -2.06 -13.34 15.23
CA HIS A 268 -2.88 -14.39 14.60
C HIS A 268 -2.41 -14.75 13.19
N PHE A 269 -2.16 -13.77 12.32
CA PHE A 269 -1.99 -14.01 10.87
C PHE A 269 -0.55 -13.87 10.34
N PHE A 270 0.35 -13.31 11.14
CA PHE A 270 1.73 -12.98 10.74
C PHE A 270 2.73 -13.35 11.85
N ARG A 271 2.52 -14.51 12.49
CA ARG A 271 3.38 -14.98 13.57
C ARG A 271 4.79 -15.23 13.06
N GLU A 272 5.75 -14.57 13.70
CA GLU A 272 7.17 -14.72 13.41
C GLU A 272 7.93 -15.24 14.65
N THR A 273 9.14 -15.74 14.41
CA THR A 273 10.07 -16.19 15.46
C THR A 273 11.36 -15.41 15.39
N ASP A 274 11.98 -15.17 16.54
CA ASP A 274 13.30 -14.56 16.62
C ASP A 274 14.42 -15.55 16.22
N ARG A 275 15.67 -15.11 16.32
CA ARG A 275 16.87 -15.93 16.03
C ARG A 275 16.98 -17.20 16.90
N SER A 276 16.38 -17.22 18.09
CA SER A 276 16.37 -18.37 19.01
C SER A 276 15.24 -19.36 18.72
N GLY A 277 14.30 -18.99 17.84
CA GLY A 277 13.09 -19.76 17.56
C GLY A 277 11.92 -19.45 18.50
N ALA A 278 12.07 -18.49 19.42
CA ALA A 278 10.98 -18.04 20.28
C ALA A 278 9.98 -17.20 19.48
N THR A 279 8.68 -17.30 19.82
CA THR A 279 7.65 -16.50 19.16
C THR A 279 7.81 -15.03 19.53
N ILE A 280 7.83 -14.15 18.53
CA ILE A 280 7.90 -12.70 18.74
C ILE A 280 6.58 -12.21 19.30
N SER A 281 6.64 -11.43 20.39
CA SER A 281 5.48 -10.81 21.03
C SER A 281 5.22 -9.43 20.43
N TYR A 282 4.24 -9.33 19.54
CA TYR A 282 3.84 -8.02 18.99
C TYR A 282 3.20 -7.12 20.05
N ALA A 283 2.59 -7.69 21.09
CA ALA A 283 2.05 -6.94 22.21
C ALA A 283 3.16 -6.19 22.97
N GLU A 284 4.32 -6.82 23.18
CA GLU A 284 5.49 -6.17 23.76
C GLU A 284 6.07 -5.10 22.82
N ALA A 285 6.12 -5.39 21.52
CA ALA A 285 6.59 -4.42 20.52
C ALA A 285 5.81 -3.10 20.57
N VAL A 286 4.49 -3.14 20.76
CA VAL A 286 3.65 -1.93 20.82
C VAL A 286 3.51 -1.31 22.22
N SER A 287 4.11 -1.92 23.25
CA SER A 287 3.95 -1.51 24.65
C SER A 287 5.27 -1.20 25.39
N GLY A 288 6.40 -1.15 24.68
CA GLY A 288 7.67 -0.72 25.28
C GLY A 288 8.92 -1.40 24.77
N SER A 289 8.79 -2.37 23.86
CA SER A 289 9.91 -3.18 23.35
C SER A 289 10.05 -3.08 21.83
N LEU A 290 9.59 -1.99 21.21
CA LEU A 290 9.75 -1.77 19.78
C LEU A 290 11.25 -1.80 19.43
N CYS A 291 11.58 -2.46 18.32
CA CYS A 291 12.94 -2.55 17.81
C CYS A 291 12.90 -2.15 16.33
N LEU A 292 13.54 -1.04 16.00
CA LEU A 292 13.61 -0.49 14.65
C LEU A 292 15.01 -0.60 14.06
N ILE A 293 16.03 -0.83 14.89
CA ILE A 293 17.42 -0.83 14.45
C ILE A 293 17.95 -2.28 14.48
N PRO A 294 18.20 -2.90 13.32
CA PRO A 294 18.81 -4.23 13.28
C PRO A 294 20.30 -4.16 13.65
N GLU A 295 20.85 -5.32 14.00
CA GLU A 295 22.25 -5.46 14.40
C GLU A 295 23.00 -6.51 13.56
N GLY A 296 24.31 -6.32 13.41
CA GLY A 296 25.22 -7.23 12.71
C GLY A 296 24.89 -7.35 11.22
N ALA A 297 24.94 -8.58 10.68
CA ALA A 297 24.70 -8.85 9.26
C ALA A 297 23.34 -8.34 8.74
N ALA A 298 22.33 -8.23 9.61
CA ALA A 298 21.03 -7.67 9.23
C ALA A 298 21.10 -6.15 8.95
N LEU A 299 21.93 -5.41 9.70
CA LEU A 299 22.14 -3.99 9.44
C LEU A 299 22.89 -3.77 8.12
N GLU A 300 23.91 -4.58 7.86
CA GLU A 300 24.66 -4.54 6.60
C GLU A 300 23.76 -4.86 5.40
N ALA A 301 22.91 -5.89 5.53
CA ALA A 301 21.95 -6.24 4.48
C ALA A 301 20.92 -5.13 4.24
N LEU A 302 20.43 -4.47 5.30
CA LEU A 302 19.53 -3.33 5.19
C LEU A 302 20.21 -2.14 4.50
N ALA A 303 21.46 -1.83 4.84
CA ALA A 303 22.23 -0.76 4.22
C ALA A 303 22.44 -1.00 2.72
N GLN A 304 22.78 -2.24 2.34
CA GLN A 304 22.93 -2.63 0.93
C GLN A 304 21.61 -2.52 0.15
N ASP A 305 20.49 -2.94 0.74
CA ASP A 305 19.17 -2.81 0.11
C ASP A 305 18.76 -1.33 -0.05
N TYR A 306 19.03 -0.49 0.95
CA TYR A 306 18.79 0.95 0.88
C TYR A 306 19.63 1.62 -0.22
N GLN A 307 20.90 1.25 -0.34
CA GLN A 307 21.78 1.77 -1.39
C GLN A 307 21.28 1.39 -2.80
N LYS A 308 20.83 0.15 -3.00
CA LYS A 308 20.20 -0.28 -4.26
C LYS A 308 18.93 0.53 -4.57
N MET A 309 18.14 0.89 -3.56
CA MET A 309 16.97 1.74 -3.75
C MET A 309 17.33 3.16 -4.23
N LEU A 310 18.41 3.74 -3.69
CA LEU A 310 18.94 5.03 -4.13
C LEU A 310 19.44 4.96 -5.58
N GLU A 311 20.25 3.96 -5.91
CA GLU A 311 20.80 3.75 -7.25
C GLU A 311 19.72 3.50 -8.31
N ALA A 312 18.62 2.87 -7.91
CA ALA A 312 17.46 2.65 -8.75
C ALA A 312 16.57 3.89 -8.93
N GLY A 313 16.87 5.02 -8.25
CA GLY A 313 16.06 6.24 -8.32
C GLY A 313 14.68 6.11 -7.69
N LEU A 314 14.49 5.15 -6.77
CA LEU A 314 13.20 4.91 -6.10
C LEU A 314 12.95 5.90 -4.95
N LEU A 315 13.97 6.63 -4.54
CA LEU A 315 13.92 7.69 -3.53
C LEU A 315 14.29 9.03 -4.18
N GLN A 316 13.86 10.13 -3.57
CA GLN A 316 14.18 11.47 -4.08
C GLN A 316 15.69 11.75 -4.09
N SER A 317 16.11 12.71 -4.91
CA SER A 317 17.52 13.11 -5.03
C SER A 317 18.13 13.68 -3.75
N ASP A 318 17.30 14.18 -2.84
CA ASP A 318 17.67 14.67 -1.50
C ASP A 318 17.34 13.65 -0.39
N ALA A 319 17.25 12.37 -0.75
CA ALA A 319 17.01 11.30 0.20
C ALA A 319 18.02 11.33 1.36
N ILE A 320 17.49 11.10 2.56
CA ILE A 320 18.26 11.04 3.80
C ILE A 320 19.37 9.98 3.70
N ALA A 321 20.55 10.31 4.22
CA ALA A 321 21.63 9.33 4.32
C ALA A 321 21.23 8.15 5.22
N PHE A 322 21.76 6.96 4.96
CA PHE A 322 21.38 5.76 5.71
C PHE A 322 21.64 5.90 7.22
N ASP A 323 22.78 6.46 7.61
CA ASP A 323 23.13 6.66 9.02
C ASP A 323 22.17 7.64 9.72
N ASP A 324 21.78 8.72 9.02
CA ASP A 324 20.81 9.69 9.54
C ASP A 324 19.41 9.07 9.66
N LEU A 325 19.02 8.20 8.71
CA LEU A 325 17.78 7.43 8.77
C LEU A 325 17.76 6.53 10.01
N MET A 326 18.85 5.81 10.27
CA MET A 326 18.98 4.97 11.47
C MET A 326 18.93 5.82 12.74
N ALA A 327 19.60 6.97 12.78
CA ALA A 327 19.57 7.86 13.94
C ALA A 327 18.16 8.39 14.26
N ARG A 328 17.39 8.78 13.24
CA ARG A 328 16.00 9.25 13.42
C ARG A 328 15.07 8.13 13.89
N LEU A 329 15.20 6.94 13.32
CA LEU A 329 14.40 5.79 13.73
C LEU A 329 14.80 5.27 15.11
N MET A 330 16.05 5.42 15.54
CA MET A 330 16.46 5.17 16.92
C MET A 330 15.76 6.13 17.89
N ALA A 331 15.65 7.42 17.55
CA ALA A 331 14.90 8.38 18.35
C ALA A 331 13.41 8.01 18.44
N LEU A 332 12.79 7.61 17.32
CA LEU A 332 11.41 7.12 17.30
C LEU A 332 11.22 5.86 18.14
N GLN A 333 12.13 4.90 18.05
CA GLN A 333 12.14 3.70 18.88
C GLN A 333 12.15 4.07 20.37
N ASN A 334 13.05 4.96 20.77
CA ASN A 334 13.16 5.40 22.16
C ASN A 334 11.89 6.11 22.63
N GLN A 335 11.28 6.95 21.78
CA GLN A 335 10.00 7.57 22.07
C GLN A 335 8.88 6.53 22.27
N ALA A 336 8.76 5.57 21.35
CA ALA A 336 7.77 4.50 21.41
C ALA A 336 7.93 3.63 22.66
N ASN A 337 9.17 3.45 23.11
CA ASN A 337 9.51 2.62 24.27
C ASN A 337 9.49 3.37 25.60
N THR A 338 9.24 4.68 25.60
CA THR A 338 9.13 5.45 26.83
C THR A 338 7.85 5.03 27.56
N ARG A 339 7.99 4.43 28.74
CA ARG A 339 6.85 4.07 29.57
C ARG A 339 6.16 5.34 30.09
N PRO A 340 4.82 5.45 30.03
CA PRO A 340 4.12 6.48 30.78
C PRO A 340 4.45 6.30 32.27
N LYS A 341 4.77 7.42 32.94
CA LYS A 341 5.05 7.45 34.38
C LYS A 341 3.83 7.06 35.20
#